data_AF-A0A5N6TG65-F1
#
_entry.id   AF-A0A5N6TG65-F1
#
_cell.length_a   1.000
_cell.length_b   1.000
_cell.length_c   1.000
_cell.angle_alpha   90.00
_cell.angle_beta   90.00
_cell.angle_gamma   90.00
#
_symmetry.space_group_name_H-M   'P 1'
#
loop_
_entity.id
_entity.type
_entity.pdbx_description
1 polymer ?
#
loop_
_entity_poly.entity_id
_entity_poly.type
_entity_poly.pdbx_seq_one_letter_code
_entity_poly.pdbx_strand_id
1 'polypeptide(L)'
;MTTPIRPQRLLPRLSAATRPTTTTRACILDQKITMTNQSRRQSTNIPHLPRSHNNKFTTQQRRLASNTTETITIPSPDITNHYTIFPQTLPAGPPPHAPFEISPSDLRREFLQLQNTIHPDKYPPGPKKQKAEALSARINEAYRTLLDPLSRAQYLLLEMHDIDVTAEDGAAHHALDPETLMEVMEVQETIEEVGSEPDAEKTIAELKEQNDLRLGECVRALAEAFDEGDVEKARKECIRLRFWYNVSMGLREWEPGTTQIRLVH
;
A
#
# COMPACT_ATOMS: atom_id res chain seq x y z
N MET A 1 -7.45 76.71 -2.99
CA MET A 1 -6.36 77.36 -2.23
C MET A 1 -6.31 76.77 -0.83
N THR A 2 -5.49 75.74 -0.59
CA THR A 2 -4.79 75.40 0.67
C THR A 2 -4.13 74.02 0.53
N THR A 3 -2.83 74.00 0.25
CA THR A 3 -1.88 73.03 0.84
C THR A 3 -1.53 73.53 2.26
N PRO A 4 -0.91 72.78 3.20
CA PRO A 4 0.03 71.67 2.96
C PRO A 4 0.01 70.55 4.05
N ILE A 5 1.03 69.68 3.98
CA ILE A 5 1.79 69.06 5.09
C ILE A 5 1.79 67.52 5.06
N ARG A 6 2.93 67.03 4.58
CA ARG A 6 3.53 65.73 4.82
C ARG A 6 4.10 65.67 6.24
N PRO A 7 4.10 64.49 6.89
CA PRO A 7 5.26 64.09 7.67
C PRO A 7 5.82 62.72 7.24
N GLN A 8 6.97 62.43 7.83
CA GLN A 8 8.02 61.56 7.34
C GLN A 8 7.92 60.11 7.83
N ARG A 9 8.63 59.24 7.09
CA ARG A 9 9.20 57.92 7.45
C ARG A 9 9.24 57.56 8.94
N LEU A 10 8.92 56.30 9.22
CA LEU A 10 9.65 55.48 10.21
C LEU A 10 9.55 53.98 9.83
N LEU A 11 10.71 53.38 9.56
CA LEU A 11 10.94 51.95 9.45
C LEU A 11 10.96 51.32 10.86
N PRO A 12 10.64 50.04 11.00
CA PRO A 12 11.33 49.14 11.93
C PRO A 12 12.10 48.09 11.12
N ARG A 13 13.43 48.20 11.01
CA ARG A 13 14.44 47.53 11.87
C ARG A 13 14.19 46.02 12.06
N LEU A 14 14.98 45.27 11.29
CA LEU A 14 15.46 43.92 11.56
C LEU A 14 15.92 43.77 13.02
N SER A 15 15.53 42.67 13.67
CA SER A 15 16.28 42.12 14.80
C SER A 15 16.37 40.60 14.67
N ALA A 16 17.61 40.15 14.58
CA ALA A 16 18.02 38.77 14.56
C ALA A 16 18.34 38.32 15.99
N ALA A 17 17.91 37.11 16.36
CA ALA A 17 18.29 36.35 17.56
C ALA A 17 17.51 35.03 17.53
N THR A 18 17.99 33.82 17.82
CA THR A 18 19.31 33.30 18.22
C THR A 18 19.21 31.77 18.03
N ARG A 19 20.24 31.15 17.46
CA ARG A 19 20.42 29.68 17.44
C ARG A 19 20.68 29.17 18.86
N PRO A 20 20.34 27.91 19.17
CA PRO A 20 21.21 27.11 20.01
C PRO A 20 21.84 25.95 19.21
N THR A 21 23.15 25.88 19.38
CA THR A 21 24.07 24.80 18.98
C THR A 21 23.99 23.62 19.96
N THR A 22 24.05 22.42 19.38
CA THR A 22 24.79 21.23 19.85
C THR A 22 24.43 20.61 21.20
N THR A 23 23.90 19.38 21.17
CA THR A 23 24.43 18.28 22.00
C THR A 23 24.22 16.93 21.31
N THR A 24 25.36 16.38 20.92
CA THR A 24 25.64 15.00 20.51
C THR A 24 25.14 13.99 21.53
N ARG A 25 24.42 12.95 21.08
CA ARG A 25 24.50 11.63 21.72
C ARG A 25 24.28 10.52 20.70
N ALA A 26 25.38 10.10 20.09
CA ALA A 26 25.47 8.80 19.43
C ALA A 26 25.50 7.69 20.51
N CYS A 27 24.61 6.71 20.40
CA CYS A 27 24.75 5.42 21.08
C CYS A 27 24.73 4.35 20.00
N ILE A 28 25.93 4.00 19.55
CA ILE A 28 26.23 2.84 18.73
C ILE A 28 26.32 1.65 19.69
N LEU A 29 25.40 0.70 19.58
CA LEU A 29 25.46 -0.58 20.27
C LEU A 29 26.06 -1.60 19.30
N ASP A 30 27.37 -1.77 19.38
CA ASP A 30 28.15 -2.74 18.60
C ASP A 30 28.62 -3.83 19.58
N GLN A 31 27.97 -5.00 19.57
CA GLN A 31 28.38 -6.15 20.35
C GLN A 31 29.34 -7.01 19.52
N LYS A 32 30.63 -6.84 19.81
CA LYS A 32 31.70 -7.77 19.42
C LYS A 32 31.63 -9.02 20.29
N ILE A 33 31.43 -10.18 19.67
CA ILE A 33 31.70 -11.48 20.29
C ILE A 33 33.09 -11.95 19.85
N THR A 34 33.97 -12.10 20.84
CA THR A 34 35.36 -12.54 20.70
C THR A 34 35.45 -14.07 20.74
N MET A 35 36.17 -14.60 19.74
CA MET A 35 36.97 -15.83 19.69
C MET A 35 37.05 -16.70 20.96
N THR A 36 36.82 -18.01 20.80
CA THR A 36 37.66 -19.04 21.43
C THR A 36 38.09 -20.09 20.41
N ASN A 37 39.41 -20.28 20.38
CA ASN A 37 40.17 -21.08 19.45
C ASN A 37 40.70 -22.27 20.26
N GLN A 38 40.36 -23.51 19.89
CA GLN A 38 41.04 -24.69 20.39
C GLN A 38 41.40 -25.62 19.24
N SER A 39 42.66 -25.53 18.85
CA SER A 39 43.37 -26.56 18.09
C SER A 39 43.64 -27.76 18.99
N ARG A 40 43.30 -28.96 18.52
CA ARG A 40 44.05 -30.17 18.89
C ARG A 40 44.25 -31.05 17.66
N ARG A 41 45.49 -31.04 17.16
CA ARG A 41 46.04 -32.00 16.21
C ARG A 41 46.44 -33.26 16.97
N GLN A 42 46.14 -34.44 16.44
CA GLN A 42 47.02 -35.62 16.52
C GLN A 42 46.92 -36.43 15.22
N SER A 43 48.05 -36.57 14.54
CA SER A 43 48.32 -37.52 13.46
C SER A 43 48.48 -38.93 14.03
N THR A 44 48.18 -39.98 13.24
CA THR A 44 49.17 -40.96 12.75
C THR A 44 48.54 -42.10 11.93
N ASN A 45 49.29 -42.48 10.90
CA ASN A 45 49.42 -43.79 10.23
C ASN A 45 48.41 -44.27 9.17
N ILE A 46 48.92 -44.22 7.93
CA ILE A 46 48.58 -45.01 6.73
C ILE A 46 49.43 -46.31 6.76
N PRO A 47 49.03 -47.42 6.10
CA PRO A 47 49.65 -47.72 4.79
C PRO A 47 48.72 -48.36 3.71
N HIS A 48 48.88 -47.84 2.48
CA HIS A 48 48.95 -48.47 1.12
C HIS A 48 47.97 -49.54 0.56
N LEU A 49 47.23 -49.13 -0.52
CA LEU A 49 47.10 -49.61 -1.94
C LEU A 49 47.12 -51.11 -2.35
N PRO A 50 46.49 -51.54 -3.50
CA PRO A 50 46.61 -50.97 -4.87
C PRO A 50 45.27 -50.74 -5.63
N ARG A 51 45.11 -49.68 -6.44
CA ARG A 51 45.45 -49.48 -7.88
C ARG A 51 44.79 -50.45 -8.87
N SER A 52 43.79 -49.94 -9.62
CA SER A 52 43.49 -50.40 -10.98
C SER A 52 43.27 -49.18 -11.89
N HIS A 53 43.97 -49.19 -13.03
CA HIS A 53 43.93 -48.18 -14.08
C HIS A 53 42.95 -48.62 -15.17
N ASN A 54 42.17 -47.68 -15.69
CA ASN A 54 41.93 -47.69 -17.13
C ASN A 54 41.76 -46.26 -17.66
N ASN A 55 42.79 -45.79 -18.35
CA ASN A 55 42.75 -44.58 -19.17
C ASN A 55 42.05 -44.91 -20.49
N LYS A 56 41.10 -44.07 -20.90
CA LYS A 56 40.90 -43.77 -22.32
C LYS A 56 40.81 -42.26 -22.51
N PHE A 57 41.90 -41.73 -23.05
CA PHE A 57 41.97 -40.40 -23.64
C PHE A 57 41.08 -40.35 -24.89
N THR A 58 40.31 -39.27 -25.04
CA THR A 58 39.95 -38.74 -26.35
C THR A 58 39.92 -37.22 -26.23
N THR A 59 40.78 -36.61 -27.04
CA THR A 59 41.00 -35.17 -27.16
C THR A 59 40.16 -34.64 -28.33
N GLN A 60 39.80 -33.35 -28.21
CA GLN A 60 39.40 -32.42 -29.29
C GLN A 60 37.95 -32.46 -29.77
N GLN A 61 37.18 -31.41 -29.45
CA GLN A 61 37.13 -30.20 -30.29
C GLN A 61 36.39 -29.05 -29.60
N ARG A 62 37.07 -27.91 -29.53
CA ARG A 62 36.53 -26.59 -29.20
C ARG A 62 35.59 -26.17 -30.33
N ARG A 63 34.30 -25.96 -30.05
CA ARG A 63 33.40 -25.24 -30.95
C ARG A 63 32.92 -23.95 -30.29
N LEU A 64 33.00 -22.91 -31.11
CA LEU A 64 32.77 -21.51 -30.78
C LEU A 64 31.33 -21.25 -30.33
N ALA A 65 31.22 -20.25 -29.47
CA ALA A 65 29.99 -19.66 -29.00
C ALA A 65 29.03 -19.33 -30.15
N SER A 66 27.82 -19.87 -30.06
CA SER A 66 26.63 -19.28 -30.64
C SER A 66 25.82 -18.71 -29.49
N ASN A 67 25.71 -17.38 -29.46
CA ASN A 67 24.87 -16.61 -28.55
C ASN A 67 23.45 -17.15 -28.60
N THR A 68 23.13 -18.05 -27.67
CA THR A 68 21.75 -18.35 -27.33
C THR A 68 21.41 -17.34 -26.27
N THR A 69 20.61 -16.35 -26.63
CA THR A 69 19.95 -15.48 -25.67
C THR A 69 19.15 -16.40 -24.76
N GLU A 70 19.75 -16.80 -23.64
CA GLU A 70 19.05 -17.47 -22.56
C GLU A 70 18.05 -16.45 -22.01
N THR A 71 16.85 -16.48 -22.56
CA THR A 71 15.65 -15.92 -21.96
C THR A 71 15.51 -16.63 -20.62
N ILE A 72 16.02 -16.03 -19.56
CA ILE A 72 15.84 -16.53 -18.21
C ILE A 72 14.37 -16.30 -17.90
N THR A 73 13.60 -17.37 -18.09
CA THR A 73 12.19 -17.47 -17.79
C THR A 73 12.04 -17.44 -16.27
N ILE A 74 11.97 -16.23 -15.73
CA ILE A 74 11.24 -16.04 -14.47
C ILE A 74 9.81 -16.49 -14.80
N PRO A 75 9.20 -17.43 -14.07
CA PRO A 75 7.75 -17.64 -14.15
C PRO A 75 7.11 -16.35 -13.64
N SER A 76 6.99 -15.38 -14.53
CA SER A 76 6.48 -14.07 -14.22
C SER A 76 4.96 -14.20 -14.22
N PRO A 77 4.28 -13.77 -13.15
CA PRO A 77 2.83 -13.66 -13.18
C PRO A 77 2.43 -12.74 -14.35
N ASP A 78 1.24 -12.97 -14.90
CA ASP A 78 0.66 -12.06 -15.88
C ASP A 78 0.33 -10.75 -15.17
N ILE A 79 1.07 -9.71 -15.51
CA ILE A 79 0.95 -8.40 -14.88
C ILE A 79 -0.07 -7.51 -15.56
N THR A 80 -0.77 -7.96 -16.62
CA THR A 80 -1.68 -7.14 -17.43
C THR A 80 -2.70 -6.38 -16.57
N ASN A 81 -3.30 -7.04 -15.59
CA ASN A 81 -4.26 -6.47 -14.65
C ASN A 81 -3.91 -6.92 -13.20
N HIS A 82 -4.32 -6.19 -12.18
CA HIS A 82 -4.19 -6.63 -10.79
C HIS A 82 -4.80 -8.02 -10.51
N TYR A 83 -5.93 -8.36 -11.13
CA TYR A 83 -6.57 -9.68 -10.96
C TYR A 83 -5.73 -10.82 -11.56
N THR A 84 -5.06 -10.58 -12.70
CA THR A 84 -4.25 -11.63 -13.37
C THR A 84 -2.97 -11.97 -12.61
N ILE A 85 -2.55 -11.12 -11.67
CA ILE A 85 -1.37 -11.34 -10.82
C ILE A 85 -1.63 -12.45 -9.78
N PHE A 86 -2.89 -12.69 -9.40
CA PHE A 86 -3.27 -13.63 -8.35
C PHE A 86 -4.15 -14.79 -8.88
N PRO A 87 -3.63 -15.63 -9.80
CA PRO A 87 -4.43 -16.66 -10.46
C PRO A 87 -4.89 -17.80 -9.54
N GLN A 88 -4.22 -18.05 -8.40
CA GLN A 88 -4.67 -19.08 -7.46
C GLN A 88 -5.87 -18.61 -6.63
N THR A 89 -5.89 -17.33 -6.27
CA THR A 89 -6.98 -16.71 -5.49
C THR A 89 -8.13 -16.28 -6.38
N LEU A 90 -7.83 -15.75 -7.57
CA LEU A 90 -8.78 -15.11 -8.48
C LEU A 90 -8.72 -15.76 -9.89
N PRO A 91 -9.05 -17.06 -10.02
CA PRO A 91 -8.91 -17.77 -11.29
C PRO A 91 -9.88 -17.28 -12.38
N ALA A 92 -11.02 -16.70 -11.98
CA ALA A 92 -12.05 -16.20 -12.90
C ALA A 92 -11.86 -14.73 -13.32
N GLY A 93 -10.85 -14.03 -12.77
CA GLY A 93 -10.58 -12.63 -13.10
C GLY A 93 -11.51 -11.64 -12.36
N PRO A 94 -11.72 -10.42 -12.91
CA PRO A 94 -12.59 -9.41 -12.29
C PRO A 94 -14.10 -9.72 -12.44
N PRO A 95 -14.96 -9.07 -11.64
CA PRO A 95 -16.42 -9.10 -11.85
C PRO A 95 -16.82 -8.69 -13.27
N PRO A 96 -17.92 -9.20 -13.85
CA PRO A 96 -18.95 -10.05 -13.22
C PRO A 96 -18.62 -11.56 -13.25
N HIS A 97 -17.44 -11.95 -13.76
CA HIS A 97 -17.08 -13.37 -13.87
C HIS A 97 -16.68 -14.00 -12.53
N ALA A 98 -16.33 -13.16 -11.54
CA ALA A 98 -16.00 -13.52 -10.16
C ALA A 98 -16.72 -12.55 -9.20
N PRO A 99 -16.99 -12.96 -7.95
CA PRO A 99 -17.57 -12.06 -6.96
C PRO A 99 -16.62 -10.89 -6.67
N PHE A 100 -17.19 -9.73 -6.34
CA PHE A 100 -16.40 -8.58 -5.86
C PHE A 100 -15.65 -8.89 -4.56
N GLU A 101 -16.20 -9.73 -3.69
CA GLU A 101 -15.61 -10.08 -2.40
C GLU A 101 -14.40 -11.02 -2.57
N ILE A 102 -13.29 -10.66 -1.92
CA ILE A 102 -12.02 -11.41 -1.98
C ILE A 102 -11.63 -11.82 -0.57
N SER A 103 -11.29 -13.09 -0.39
CA SER A 103 -10.73 -13.62 0.87
C SER A 103 -9.36 -12.97 1.16
N PRO A 104 -9.23 -12.14 2.22
CA PRO A 104 -7.97 -11.46 2.52
C PRO A 104 -6.88 -12.45 2.94
N SER A 105 -7.25 -13.57 3.55
CA SER A 105 -6.32 -14.64 3.94
C SER A 105 -5.72 -15.35 2.73
N ASP A 106 -6.53 -15.66 1.72
CA ASP A 106 -6.04 -16.36 0.52
C ASP A 106 -5.20 -15.43 -0.35
N LEU A 107 -5.64 -14.18 -0.54
CA LEU A 107 -4.89 -13.16 -1.24
C LEU A 107 -3.53 -12.91 -0.58
N ARG A 108 -3.48 -12.81 0.76
CA ARG A 108 -2.23 -12.65 1.50
C ARG A 108 -1.31 -13.86 1.36
N ARG A 109 -1.85 -15.08 1.37
CA ARG A 109 -1.06 -16.31 1.19
C ARG A 109 -0.37 -16.31 -0.17
N GLU A 110 -1.12 -16.04 -1.24
CA GLU A 110 -0.56 -16.00 -2.60
C GLU A 110 0.44 -14.85 -2.77
N PHE A 111 0.13 -13.66 -2.24
CA PHE A 111 1.04 -12.51 -2.22
C PHE A 111 2.42 -12.86 -1.62
N LEU A 112 2.45 -13.53 -0.47
CA LEU A 112 3.71 -13.93 0.17
C LEU A 112 4.49 -14.96 -0.65
N GLN A 113 3.79 -15.88 -1.34
CA GLN A 113 4.42 -16.85 -2.25
C GLN A 113 5.06 -16.15 -3.46
N LEU A 114 4.35 -15.21 -4.08
CA LEU A 114 4.84 -14.43 -5.21
C LEU A 114 6.05 -13.58 -4.81
N GLN A 115 5.98 -12.87 -3.69
CA GLN A 115 7.09 -12.05 -3.21
C GLN A 115 8.33 -12.88 -2.86
N ASN A 116 8.15 -14.04 -2.23
CA ASN A 116 9.28 -14.94 -2.00
C ASN A 116 9.92 -15.37 -3.32
N THR A 117 9.15 -15.63 -4.37
CA THR A 117 9.68 -16.08 -5.66
C THR A 117 10.48 -14.98 -6.38
N ILE A 118 10.03 -13.72 -6.31
CA ILE A 118 10.55 -12.62 -7.15
C ILE A 118 11.49 -11.67 -6.38
N HIS A 119 11.69 -11.85 -5.07
CA HIS A 119 12.43 -10.92 -4.20
C HIS A 119 13.77 -10.40 -4.80
N PRO A 120 13.99 -9.08 -4.86
CA PRO A 120 15.13 -8.48 -5.56
C PRO A 120 16.49 -8.84 -4.97
N ASP A 121 16.56 -9.15 -3.67
CA ASP A 121 17.81 -9.59 -3.01
C ASP A 121 18.36 -10.92 -3.54
N LYS A 122 17.56 -11.70 -4.28
CA LYS A 122 18.03 -12.91 -4.95
C LYS A 122 18.92 -12.62 -6.15
N TYR A 123 18.97 -11.37 -6.61
CA TYR A 123 19.68 -10.97 -7.82
C TYR A 123 20.82 -9.99 -7.51
N PRO A 124 22.00 -10.18 -8.12
CA PRO A 124 23.07 -9.19 -8.04
C PRO A 124 22.66 -7.90 -8.75
N PRO A 125 23.28 -6.75 -8.42
CA PRO A 125 23.03 -5.48 -9.10
C PRO A 125 23.09 -5.62 -10.63
N GLY A 126 22.05 -5.15 -11.32
CA GLY A 126 21.96 -5.21 -12.77
C GLY A 126 20.52 -5.29 -13.29
N PRO A 127 20.33 -5.52 -14.60
CA PRO A 127 19.01 -5.50 -15.24
C PRO A 127 18.02 -6.52 -14.64
N LYS A 128 18.51 -7.67 -14.15
CA LYS A 128 17.65 -8.68 -13.50
C LYS A 128 17.11 -8.20 -12.16
N LYS A 129 17.95 -7.53 -11.36
CA LYS A 129 17.52 -6.93 -10.09
C LYS A 129 16.49 -5.83 -10.33
N GLN A 130 16.71 -4.95 -11.31
CA GLN A 130 15.73 -3.91 -11.69
C GLN A 130 14.38 -4.50 -12.13
N LYS A 131 14.39 -5.59 -12.92
CA LYS A 131 13.17 -6.30 -13.29
C LYS A 131 12.45 -6.89 -12.08
N ALA A 132 13.19 -7.52 -11.17
CA ALA A 132 12.65 -8.05 -9.92
C ALA A 132 12.05 -6.95 -9.03
N GLU A 133 12.72 -5.81 -8.89
CA GLU A 133 12.22 -4.63 -8.17
C GLU A 133 10.90 -4.12 -8.77
N ALA A 134 10.85 -3.95 -10.10
CA ALA A 134 9.65 -3.50 -10.80
C ALA A 134 8.47 -4.47 -10.64
N LEU A 135 8.73 -5.79 -10.76
CA LEU A 135 7.71 -6.82 -10.54
C LEU A 135 7.22 -6.86 -9.09
N SER A 136 8.12 -6.83 -8.11
CA SER A 136 7.76 -6.77 -6.70
C SER A 136 6.96 -5.52 -6.35
N ALA A 137 7.25 -4.37 -6.97
CA ALA A 137 6.47 -3.14 -6.81
C ALA A 137 5.05 -3.32 -7.35
N ARG A 138 4.90 -3.86 -8.57
CA ARG A 138 3.58 -4.10 -9.18
C ARG A 138 2.73 -5.11 -8.41
N ILE A 139 3.34 -6.16 -7.85
CA ILE A 139 2.66 -7.12 -6.98
C ILE A 139 2.19 -6.44 -5.68
N ASN A 140 3.00 -5.57 -5.09
CA ASN A 140 2.62 -4.81 -3.88
C ASN A 140 1.45 -3.87 -4.14
N GLU A 141 1.47 -3.17 -5.27
CA GLU A 141 0.39 -2.29 -5.70
C GLU A 141 -0.90 -3.08 -5.87
N ALA A 142 -0.88 -4.14 -6.68
CA ALA A 142 -2.04 -5.00 -6.90
C ALA A 142 -2.59 -5.60 -5.59
N TYR A 143 -1.71 -6.07 -4.70
CA TYR A 143 -2.11 -6.58 -3.39
C TYR A 143 -2.82 -5.52 -2.55
N ARG A 144 -2.28 -4.30 -2.46
CA ARG A 144 -2.88 -3.22 -1.67
C ARG A 144 -4.23 -2.80 -2.24
N THR A 145 -4.30 -2.61 -3.56
CA THR A 145 -5.52 -2.23 -4.26
C THR A 145 -6.61 -3.28 -4.11
N LEU A 146 -6.28 -4.56 -4.26
CA LEU A 146 -7.25 -5.64 -4.12
C LEU A 146 -7.60 -5.94 -2.66
N LEU A 147 -6.77 -5.59 -1.68
CA LEU A 147 -7.07 -5.86 -0.27
C LEU A 147 -8.17 -4.93 0.28
N ASP A 148 -8.10 -3.64 -0.06
CA ASP A 148 -9.03 -2.63 0.42
C ASP A 148 -10.28 -2.52 -0.49
N PRO A 149 -11.51 -2.69 0.03
CA PRO A 149 -12.72 -2.66 -0.78
C PRO A 149 -12.91 -1.35 -1.55
N LEU A 150 -12.58 -0.20 -0.95
CA LEU A 150 -12.70 1.10 -1.61
C LEU A 150 -11.73 1.22 -2.79
N SER A 151 -10.44 0.93 -2.56
CA SER A 151 -9.42 0.93 -3.61
C SER A 151 -9.74 -0.07 -4.72
N ARG A 152 -10.29 -1.23 -4.37
CA ARG A 152 -10.73 -2.27 -5.32
C ARG A 152 -11.87 -1.77 -6.20
N ALA A 153 -12.89 -1.13 -5.61
CA ALA A 153 -14.02 -0.57 -6.34
C ALA A 153 -13.58 0.55 -7.29
N GLN A 154 -12.73 1.47 -6.82
CA GLN A 154 -12.16 2.54 -7.64
C GLN A 154 -11.38 1.98 -8.83
N TYR A 155 -10.53 0.97 -8.58
CA TYR A 155 -9.77 0.29 -9.62
C TYR A 155 -10.67 -0.35 -10.68
N LEU A 156 -11.73 -1.07 -10.25
CA LEU A 156 -12.66 -1.71 -11.18
C LEU A 156 -13.42 -0.68 -12.02
N LEU A 157 -13.94 0.40 -11.40
CA LEU A 157 -14.64 1.47 -12.11
C LEU A 157 -13.74 2.16 -13.15
N LEU A 158 -12.49 2.41 -12.80
CA LEU A 158 -11.53 3.03 -13.70
C LEU A 158 -11.14 2.08 -14.85
N GLU A 159 -10.66 0.88 -14.55
CA GLU A 159 -10.11 -0.03 -15.56
C GLU A 159 -11.17 -0.65 -16.47
N MET A 160 -12.39 -0.86 -15.97
CA MET A 160 -13.45 -1.53 -16.74
C MET A 160 -14.44 -0.58 -17.39
N HIS A 161 -14.65 0.59 -16.79
CA HIS A 161 -15.68 1.53 -17.22
C HIS A 161 -15.15 2.93 -17.54
N ASP A 162 -13.85 3.18 -17.38
CA ASP A 162 -13.21 4.49 -17.59
C ASP A 162 -13.83 5.58 -16.69
N ILE A 163 -14.30 5.19 -15.50
CA ILE A 163 -14.92 6.07 -14.51
C ILE A 163 -13.93 6.35 -13.39
N ASP A 164 -13.37 7.55 -13.36
CA ASP A 164 -12.53 8.02 -12.28
C ASP A 164 -13.35 8.75 -11.20
N VAL A 165 -13.65 8.04 -10.11
CA VAL A 165 -14.33 8.61 -8.93
C VAL A 165 -13.38 9.36 -7.99
N THR A 166 -12.07 9.37 -8.26
CA THR A 166 -11.03 10.01 -7.43
C THR A 166 -10.60 11.38 -7.95
N ALA A 167 -10.87 11.69 -9.23
CA ALA A 167 -10.60 13.00 -9.80
C ALA A 167 -11.29 14.12 -8.99
N GLU A 168 -10.62 15.26 -8.80
CA GLU A 168 -11.19 16.44 -8.12
C GLU A 168 -12.51 16.90 -8.77
N ASP A 169 -12.65 16.68 -10.08
CA ASP A 169 -13.87 16.94 -10.85
C ASP A 169 -15.01 15.94 -10.52
N GLY A 170 -14.69 14.75 -9.99
CA GLY A 170 -15.65 13.71 -9.62
C GLY A 170 -16.58 14.12 -8.49
N ALA A 171 -16.12 14.91 -7.51
CA ALA A 171 -16.98 15.43 -6.45
C ALA A 171 -17.96 16.52 -6.96
N ALA A 172 -17.58 17.27 -8.00
CA ALA A 172 -18.44 18.27 -8.64
C ALA A 172 -19.41 17.65 -9.67
N HIS A 173 -19.01 16.56 -10.34
CA HIS A 173 -19.82 15.86 -11.33
C HIS A 173 -20.65 14.70 -10.76
N HIS A 174 -20.32 14.21 -9.57
CA HIS A 174 -21.00 13.09 -8.92
C HIS A 174 -21.40 13.50 -7.51
N ALA A 175 -22.40 14.40 -7.47
CA ALA A 175 -23.01 14.83 -6.23
C ALA A 175 -23.47 13.62 -5.40
N LEU A 176 -23.22 13.68 -4.10
CA LEU A 176 -23.82 12.77 -3.13
C LEU A 176 -25.33 12.76 -3.29
N ASP A 177 -25.92 11.60 -3.08
CA ASP A 177 -27.36 11.51 -2.92
C ASP A 177 -27.79 12.31 -1.68
N PRO A 178 -28.97 12.96 -1.72
CA PRO A 178 -29.44 13.79 -0.62
C PRO A 178 -29.52 13.06 0.72
N GLU A 179 -29.79 11.75 0.69
CA GLU A 179 -29.87 10.91 1.88
C GLU A 179 -28.50 10.77 2.57
N THR A 180 -27.47 10.36 1.83
CA THR A 180 -26.10 10.31 2.39
C THR A 180 -25.62 11.68 2.89
N LEU A 181 -25.97 12.78 2.20
CA LEU A 181 -25.58 14.12 2.67
C LEU A 181 -26.21 14.46 4.02
N MET A 182 -27.49 14.12 4.22
CA MET A 182 -28.15 14.30 5.53
C MET A 182 -27.47 13.48 6.61
N GLU A 183 -27.15 12.20 6.34
CA GLU A 183 -26.45 11.36 7.32
C GLU A 183 -25.07 11.95 7.71
N VAL A 184 -24.32 12.49 6.75
CA VAL A 184 -23.02 13.14 7.02
C VAL A 184 -23.19 14.39 7.88
N MET A 185 -24.22 15.20 7.61
CA MET A 185 -24.53 16.38 8.41
C MET A 185 -24.92 16.01 9.84
N GLU A 186 -25.74 14.97 10.03
CA GLU A 186 -26.13 14.46 11.35
C GLU A 186 -24.91 13.99 12.16
N VAL A 187 -23.97 13.29 11.51
CA VAL A 187 -22.71 12.90 12.16
C VAL A 187 -21.91 14.13 12.60
N GLN A 188 -21.79 15.14 11.73
CA GLN A 188 -21.09 16.38 12.08
C GLN A 188 -21.76 17.12 13.25
N GLU A 189 -23.08 17.26 13.23
CA GLU A 189 -23.84 17.86 14.32
C GLU A 189 -23.61 17.12 15.64
N THR A 190 -23.66 15.78 15.62
CA THR A 190 -23.39 14.97 16.82
C THR A 190 -21.98 15.23 17.38
N ILE A 191 -20.97 15.37 16.51
CA ILE A 191 -19.60 15.67 16.95
C ILE A 191 -19.48 17.09 17.51
N GLU A 192 -20.18 18.06 16.92
CA GLU A 192 -20.23 19.45 17.40
C GLU A 192 -20.89 19.54 18.78
N GLU A 193 -22.00 18.83 19.00
CA GLU A 193 -22.71 18.78 20.27
C GLU A 193 -21.89 18.15 21.39
N VAL A 194 -21.17 17.06 21.07
CA VAL A 194 -20.36 16.32 22.04
C VAL A 194 -19.22 17.16 22.62
N GLY A 195 -18.52 17.96 21.80
CA GLY A 195 -17.50 18.91 22.25
C GLY A 195 -16.49 18.36 23.28
N SER A 196 -16.51 18.92 24.50
CA SER A 196 -15.69 18.48 25.66
C SER A 196 -16.53 17.87 26.79
N GLU A 197 -17.72 17.35 26.49
CA GLU A 197 -18.57 16.75 27.51
C GLU A 197 -17.92 15.51 28.16
N PRO A 198 -18.23 15.20 29.44
CA PRO A 198 -17.64 14.07 30.13
C PRO A 198 -17.96 12.71 29.48
N ASP A 199 -19.08 12.62 28.75
CA ASP A 199 -19.51 11.41 28.04
C ASP A 199 -19.05 11.40 26.56
N ALA A 200 -18.23 12.37 26.15
CA ALA A 200 -17.84 12.56 24.75
C ALA A 200 -17.15 11.33 24.14
N GLU A 201 -16.23 10.72 24.88
CA GLU A 201 -15.52 9.53 24.40
C GLU A 201 -16.46 8.35 24.14
N LYS A 202 -17.53 8.23 24.93
CA LYS A 202 -18.53 7.18 24.77
C LYS A 202 -19.36 7.41 23.50
N THR A 203 -19.85 8.63 23.29
CA THR A 203 -20.61 8.98 22.08
C THR A 203 -19.77 8.81 20.81
N ILE A 204 -18.49 9.21 20.83
CA ILE A 204 -17.58 9.02 19.70
C ILE A 204 -17.31 7.53 19.44
N ALA A 205 -17.23 6.70 20.48
CA ALA A 205 -17.12 5.24 20.30
C ALA A 205 -18.37 4.64 19.64
N GLU A 206 -19.56 5.09 20.03
CA GLU A 206 -20.83 4.68 19.40
C GLU A 206 -20.89 5.12 17.93
N LEU A 207 -20.46 6.35 17.61
CA LEU A 207 -20.37 6.83 16.23
C LEU A 207 -19.39 6.01 15.38
N LYS A 208 -18.27 5.56 15.95
CA LYS A 208 -17.32 4.67 15.27
C LYS A 208 -17.97 3.34 14.92
N GLU A 209 -18.68 2.73 15.87
CA GLU A 209 -19.39 1.47 15.64
C GLU A 209 -20.48 1.61 14.55
N GLN A 210 -21.27 2.68 14.61
CA GLN A 210 -22.27 2.97 13.58
C GLN A 210 -21.63 3.19 12.21
N ASN A 211 -20.51 3.91 12.15
CA ASN A 211 -19.78 4.12 10.91
C ASN A 211 -19.22 2.82 10.33
N ASP A 212 -18.71 1.91 11.17
CA ASP A 212 -18.24 0.59 10.75
C ASP A 212 -19.38 -0.27 10.17
N LEU A 213 -20.59 -0.17 10.72
CA LEU A 213 -21.78 -0.80 10.15
C LEU A 213 -22.12 -0.22 8.77
N ARG A 214 -22.16 1.11 8.64
CA ARG A 214 -22.41 1.80 7.35
C ARG A 214 -21.37 1.41 6.30
N LEU A 215 -20.10 1.30 6.67
CA LEU A 215 -19.03 0.82 5.80
C LEU A 215 -19.32 -0.60 5.30
N GLY A 216 -19.68 -1.52 6.21
CA GLY A 216 -20.02 -2.90 5.85
C GLY A 216 -21.23 -2.99 4.91
N GLU A 217 -22.25 -2.16 5.13
CA GLU A 217 -23.42 -2.08 4.24
C GLU A 217 -23.05 -1.58 2.84
N CYS A 218 -22.24 -0.52 2.74
CA CYS A 218 -21.77 0.01 1.45
C CYS A 218 -20.93 -1.02 0.69
N VAL A 219 -20.06 -1.77 1.39
CA VAL A 219 -19.26 -2.84 0.78
C VAL A 219 -20.14 -3.97 0.24
N ARG A 220 -21.20 -4.35 0.97
CA ARG A 220 -22.16 -5.34 0.49
C ARG A 220 -22.95 -4.83 -0.72
N ALA A 221 -23.42 -3.59 -0.67
CA ALA A 221 -24.15 -2.98 -1.78
C ALA A 221 -23.28 -2.84 -3.05
N LEU A 222 -21.99 -2.52 -2.88
CA LEU A 222 -20.98 -2.57 -3.94
C LEU A 222 -20.84 -3.96 -4.54
N ALA A 223 -20.73 -4.99 -3.69
CA ALA A 223 -20.59 -6.36 -4.15
C ALA A 223 -21.78 -6.79 -5.02
N GLU A 224 -23.00 -6.54 -4.53
CA GLU A 224 -24.23 -6.79 -5.30
C GLU A 224 -24.25 -6.02 -6.62
N ALA A 225 -23.85 -4.74 -6.62
CA ALA A 225 -23.84 -3.93 -7.83
C ALA A 225 -22.85 -4.44 -8.89
N PHE A 226 -21.64 -4.86 -8.48
CA PHE A 226 -20.67 -5.45 -9.41
C PHE A 226 -21.10 -6.84 -9.91
N ASP A 227 -21.73 -7.64 -9.05
CA ASP A 227 -22.22 -8.98 -9.41
C ASP A 227 -23.41 -8.90 -10.39
N GLU A 228 -24.28 -7.88 -10.25
CA GLU A 228 -25.39 -7.59 -11.16
C GLU A 228 -24.96 -6.83 -12.43
N GLY A 229 -23.74 -6.26 -12.44
CA GLY A 229 -23.24 -5.41 -13.52
C GLY A 229 -23.87 -4.01 -13.56
N ASP A 230 -24.47 -3.55 -12.45
CA ASP A 230 -25.01 -2.20 -12.31
C ASP A 230 -23.89 -1.20 -11.97
N VAL A 231 -23.27 -0.67 -13.02
CA VAL A 231 -22.16 0.29 -12.95
C VAL A 231 -22.57 1.59 -12.25
N GLU A 232 -23.81 2.04 -12.45
CA GLU A 232 -24.31 3.30 -11.88
C GLU A 232 -24.51 3.17 -10.36
N LYS A 233 -25.07 2.05 -9.91
CA LYS A 233 -25.15 1.71 -8.49
C LYS A 233 -23.75 1.54 -7.90
N ALA A 234 -22.86 0.80 -8.55
CA ALA A 234 -21.48 0.61 -8.08
C ALA A 234 -20.74 1.94 -7.93
N ARG A 235 -20.91 2.87 -8.88
CA ARG A 235 -20.34 4.22 -8.80
C ARG A 235 -20.85 5.00 -7.59
N LYS A 236 -22.17 5.03 -7.38
CA LYS A 236 -22.79 5.74 -6.24
C LYS A 236 -22.32 5.18 -4.91
N GLU A 237 -22.35 3.86 -4.77
CA GLU A 237 -21.90 3.18 -3.54
C GLU A 237 -20.40 3.37 -3.30
N CYS A 238 -19.57 3.44 -4.36
CA CYS A 238 -18.14 3.72 -4.22
C CYS A 238 -17.89 5.13 -3.68
N ILE A 239 -18.67 6.11 -4.13
CA ILE A 239 -18.60 7.48 -3.62
C ILE A 239 -19.06 7.52 -2.16
N ARG A 240 -20.22 6.92 -1.85
CA ARG A 240 -20.75 6.81 -0.47
C ARG A 240 -19.72 6.15 0.46
N LEU A 241 -19.10 5.05 0.05
CA LEU A 241 -18.04 4.36 0.80
C LEU A 241 -16.85 5.28 1.07
N ARG A 242 -16.41 6.07 0.07
CA ARG A 242 -15.31 7.04 0.23
C ARG A 242 -15.60 8.06 1.35
N PHE A 243 -16.84 8.56 1.41
CA PHE A 243 -17.23 9.49 2.47
C PHE A 243 -17.19 8.85 3.86
N TRP A 244 -17.68 7.62 4.02
CA TRP A 244 -17.60 6.90 5.29
C TRP A 244 -16.17 6.57 5.72
N TYR A 245 -15.25 6.37 4.76
CA TYR A 245 -13.81 6.29 5.04
C TYR A 245 -13.27 7.60 5.62
N ASN A 246 -13.65 8.74 5.04
CA ASN A 246 -13.24 10.05 5.54
C ASN A 246 -13.79 10.33 6.94
N VAL A 247 -15.06 9.97 7.21
CA VAL A 247 -15.65 10.04 8.54
C VAL A 247 -14.90 9.14 9.52
N SER A 248 -14.57 7.90 9.15
CA SER A 248 -13.77 6.97 9.97
C SER A 248 -12.40 7.55 10.34
N MET A 249 -11.69 8.12 9.36
CA MET A 249 -10.39 8.77 9.58
C MET A 249 -10.52 9.93 10.55
N GLY A 250 -11.51 10.78 10.33
CA GLY A 250 -11.82 11.88 11.22
C GLY A 250 -12.16 11.47 12.65
N LEU A 251 -12.99 10.44 12.82
CA LEU A 251 -13.38 9.94 14.14
C LEU A 251 -12.18 9.32 14.87
N ARG A 252 -11.24 8.74 14.13
CA ARG A 252 -9.98 8.21 14.67
C ARG A 252 -9.05 9.32 15.16
N GLU A 253 -9.01 10.44 14.45
CA GLU A 253 -8.18 11.61 14.79
C GLU A 253 -8.86 12.55 15.80
N TRP A 254 -10.13 12.33 16.12
CA TRP A 254 -10.87 13.14 17.08
C TRP A 254 -10.24 13.09 18.48
N GLU A 255 -10.08 14.25 19.10
CA GLU A 255 -9.66 14.43 20.49
C GLU A 255 -10.71 15.25 21.26
N PRO A 256 -10.85 15.08 22.59
CA PRO A 256 -11.81 15.85 23.40
C PRO A 256 -11.68 17.37 23.18
N GLY A 257 -12.80 18.02 22.86
CA GLY A 257 -12.85 19.43 22.48
C GLY A 257 -12.72 19.71 20.98
N THR A 258 -12.54 18.68 20.14
CA THR A 258 -12.65 18.81 18.69
C THR A 258 -14.14 18.86 18.32
N THR A 259 -14.61 19.98 17.80
CA THR A 259 -16.02 20.14 17.40
C THR A 259 -16.25 19.76 15.93
N GLN A 260 -15.21 19.71 15.09
CA GLN A 260 -15.37 19.41 13.67
C GLN A 260 -14.35 18.39 13.18
N ILE A 261 -14.83 17.47 12.36
CA ILE A 261 -14.01 16.53 11.62
C ILE A 261 -13.79 17.07 10.20
N ARG A 262 -12.52 17.18 9.80
CA ARG A 262 -12.20 17.53 8.41
C ARG A 262 -12.48 16.32 7.52
N LEU A 263 -13.53 16.43 6.70
CA LEU A 263 -13.74 15.52 5.58
C LEU A 263 -12.80 15.93 4.44
N VAL A 264 -11.85 15.06 4.10
CA VAL A 264 -10.92 15.30 2.98
C VAL A 264 -11.65 14.91 1.68
N HIS A 265 -11.74 15.84 0.72
CA HIS A 265 -12.39 15.58 -0.58
C HIS A 265 -11.52 14.76 -1.53
#